data_AF-A0A482RK26-F1
#
_entry.id   AF-A0A482RK26-F1
#
_cell.length_a   1.000
_cell.length_b   1.000
_cell.length_c   1.000
_cell.angle_alpha   90.00
_cell.angle_beta   90.00
_cell.angle_gamma   90.00
#
_symmetry.space_group_name_H-M   'P 1'
#
loop_
_entity.id
_entity.type
_entity.pdbx_description
1 polymer ?
#
loop_
_entity_poly.entity_id
_entity_poly.type
_entity_poly.pdbx_seq_one_letter_code
_entity_poly.pdbx_strand_id
1 'polypeptide(L)' 'MGAPLRVQLIKPKTMQGAPVTGRMLGGLATAYVAAINAHAVPSIGNAWDGVTRVECKVGRVRLHLRV' A
#
# COMPACT_ATOMS: atom_id res chain seq x y z
N MET A 1 38.92 0.48 -15.09
CA MET A 1 38.53 -0.03 -13.76
C MET A 1 37.09 0.40 -13.49
N GLY A 2 36.12 -0.49 -13.66
CA GLY A 2 34.71 -0.19 -13.38
C GLY A 2 34.40 -0.43 -11.90
N ALA A 3 33.74 0.52 -11.25
CA ALA A 3 33.30 0.35 -9.86
C ALA A 3 32.31 -0.82 -9.73
N PRO A 4 32.37 -1.62 -8.66
CA PRO A 4 31.41 -2.70 -8.48
C PRO A 4 30.00 -2.13 -8.31
N LEU A 5 29.03 -2.69 -9.04
CA LEU A 5 27.62 -2.42 -8.82
C LEU A 5 27.29 -2.84 -7.38
N ARG A 6 27.09 -1.87 -6.48
CA ARG A 6 26.54 -2.15 -5.15
C ARG A 6 25.15 -2.74 -5.35
N VAL A 7 25.01 -4.04 -5.15
CA VAL A 7 23.69 -4.66 -4.97
C VAL A 7 23.13 -4.11 -3.66
N GLN A 8 22.42 -2.99 -3.75
CA GLN A 8 21.63 -2.49 -2.63
C GLN A 8 20.50 -3.49 -2.42
N LEU A 9 20.57 -4.23 -1.31
CA LEU A 9 19.45 -5.06 -0.88
C LEU A 9 18.23 -4.15 -0.70
N ILE A 10 17.22 -4.32 -1.56
CA ILE A 10 16.02 -3.50 -1.50
C ILE A 10 15.20 -3.93 -0.29
N LYS A 11 15.03 -3.02 0.67
CA LYS A 11 14.16 -3.26 1.82
C LYS A 11 12.70 -2.98 1.44
N PRO A 12 11.77 -3.93 1.63
CA PRO A 12 10.35 -3.68 1.41
C PRO A 12 9.86 -2.51 2.26
N LYS A 13 9.07 -1.62 1.67
CA LYS A 13 8.39 -0.57 2.42
C LYS A 13 7.35 -1.23 3.34
N THR A 14 7.38 -0.88 4.62
CA THR A 14 6.40 -1.36 5.60
C THR A 14 5.59 -0.20 6.14
N MET A 15 4.32 -0.45 6.45
CA MET A 15 3.45 0.45 7.20
C MET A 15 2.78 -0.35 8.31
N GLN A 16 2.90 0.13 9.55
CA GLN A 16 2.47 -0.61 10.75
C GLN A 16 2.97 -2.06 10.80
N GLY A 17 4.21 -2.29 10.40
CA GLY A 17 4.83 -3.63 10.35
C GLY A 17 4.37 -4.51 9.17
N ALA A 18 3.32 -4.12 8.42
CA ALA A 18 2.88 -4.85 7.24
C ALA A 18 3.66 -4.39 6.00
N PRO A 19 4.16 -5.32 5.15
CA PRO A 19 4.77 -4.96 3.88
C PRO A 19 3.71 -4.35 2.95
N VAL A 20 4.05 -3.21 2.35
CA VAL A 20 3.18 -2.48 1.42
C VAL A 20 3.38 -3.05 0.03
N THR A 21 2.31 -3.60 -0.55
CA THR A 21 2.31 -4.08 -1.94
C THR A 21 2.15 -2.92 -2.93
N GLY A 22 2.46 -3.15 -4.21
CA GLY A 22 2.25 -2.14 -5.26
C GLY A 22 0.80 -1.68 -5.38
N ARG A 23 -0.18 -2.59 -5.19
CA ARG A 23 -1.60 -2.26 -5.20
C ARG A 23 -1.96 -1.33 -4.03
N MET A 24 -1.49 -1.65 -2.82
CA MET A 24 -1.69 -0.81 -1.64
C MET A 24 -1.09 0.58 -1.81
N LEU A 25 0.11 0.66 -2.39
CA LEU A 25 0.76 1.93 -2.69
C LEU A 25 -0.05 2.76 -3.70
N GLY A 26 -0.58 2.14 -4.76
CA GLY A 26 -1.46 2.80 -5.71
C GLY A 26 -2.75 3.33 -5.07
N GLY A 27 -3.35 2.56 -4.15
CA GLY A 27 -4.50 2.99 -3.37
C GLY A 27 -4.19 4.19 -2.48
N LEU A 28 -3.05 4.17 -1.79
CA LEU A 28 -2.57 5.30 -0.99
C LEU A 28 -2.38 6.55 -1.83
N ALA A 29 -1.70 6.44 -2.98
CA ALA A 29 -1.46 7.57 -3.88
C ALA A 29 -2.78 8.18 -4.39
N THR A 30 -3.73 7.33 -4.79
CA THR A 30 -5.06 7.77 -5.27
C THR A 30 -5.84 8.50 -4.17
N ALA A 31 -5.89 7.94 -2.96
CA ALA A 31 -6.57 8.56 -1.82
C ALA A 31 -5.93 9.90 -1.44
N TYR A 32 -4.60 9.98 -1.50
CA TYR A 32 -3.86 11.20 -1.20
C TYR A 32 -4.17 12.32 -2.19
N VAL A 33 -4.13 12.03 -3.50
CA VAL A 33 -4.47 13.00 -4.56
C VAL A 33 -5.94 13.43 -4.47
N ALA A 34 -6.86 12.50 -4.21
CA ALA A 34 -8.27 12.83 -4.04
C ALA A 34 -8.52 13.80 -2.87
N ALA A 35 -7.83 13.62 -1.74
CA ALA A 35 -7.94 14.52 -0.60
C ALA A 35 -7.41 15.93 -0.91
N ILE A 36 -6.27 16.05 -1.60
CA ILE A 36 -5.75 17.34 -2.07
C ILE A 36 -6.77 18.04 -2.96
N ASN A 37 -7.32 17.31 -3.94
CA ASN A 37 -8.28 17.86 -4.89
C ASN A 37 -9.61 18.26 -4.22
N ALA A 38 -9.95 17.66 -3.08
CA ALA A 38 -11.10 18.03 -2.27
C ALA A 38 -10.82 19.18 -1.29
N HIS A 39 -9.67 19.87 -1.41
CA HIS A 39 -9.18 20.89 -0.47
C HIS A 39 -9.06 20.39 0.97
N ALA A 40 -8.98 19.07 1.18
CA ALA A 40 -8.77 18.46 2.49
C ALA A 40 -7.27 18.29 2.77
N VAL A 41 -6.89 18.23 4.04
CA VAL A 41 -5.51 17.88 4.42
C VAL A 41 -5.35 16.36 4.30
N PRO A 42 -4.50 15.86 3.38
CA PRO A 42 -4.33 14.44 3.19
C PRO A 42 -3.57 13.83 4.39
N SER A 43 -4.21 12.92 5.13
CA SER A 43 -3.55 12.18 6.21
C SER A 43 -3.24 10.75 5.79
N ILE A 44 -2.00 10.32 6.04
CA ILE A 44 -1.56 8.94 5.77
C ILE A 44 -2.41 7.92 6.54
N GLY A 45 -2.86 8.26 7.75
CA GLY A 45 -3.71 7.40 8.58
C GLY A 45 -5.05 7.08 7.91
N ASN A 46 -5.78 8.09 7.45
CA ASN A 46 -7.08 7.88 6.83
C ASN A 46 -6.99 7.10 5.51
N ALA A 47 -5.95 7.38 4.71
CA ALA A 47 -5.69 6.64 3.48
C ALA A 47 -5.37 5.16 3.77
N TRP A 48 -4.57 4.91 4.81
CA TRP A 48 -4.21 3.55 5.23
C TRP A 48 -5.41 2.75 5.74
N ASP A 49 -6.30 3.37 6.51
CA ASP A 49 -7.54 2.72 6.98
C ASP A 49 -8.42 2.29 5.79
N GLY A 50 -8.54 3.15 4.77
CA GLY A 50 -9.25 2.84 3.54
C GLY A 50 -8.64 1.65 2.80
N VAL A 51 -7.32 1.68 2.58
CA VAL A 51 -6.58 0.59 1.90
C VAL A 51 -6.71 -0.72 2.68
N THR A 52 -6.53 -0.71 4.00
CA THR A 52 -6.64 -1.90 4.84
C THR A 52 -8.04 -2.50 4.77
N ARG A 53 -9.09 -1.68 4.82
CA ARG A 53 -10.49 -2.15 4.66
C ARG A 53 -10.73 -2.83 3.32
N VAL A 54 -10.16 -2.30 2.23
CA VAL A 54 -10.32 -2.89 0.89
C VAL A 54 -9.54 -4.20 0.79
N GLU A 55 -8.27 -4.22 1.18
CA GLU A 55 -7.42 -5.42 1.10
C GLU A 55 -7.94 -6.55 1.99
N CYS A 56 -8.39 -6.26 3.21
CA CYS A 56 -8.96 -7.27 4.11
C CYS A 56 -10.33 -7.80 3.62
N LYS A 57 -11.13 -7.00 2.91
CA LYS A 57 -12.36 -7.47 2.27
C LYS A 57 -12.06 -8.44 1.13
N VAL A 58 -11.06 -8.14 0.31
CA VAL A 58 -10.63 -9.00 -0.81
C VAL A 58 -10.08 -10.34 -0.32
N GLY A 59 -9.36 -10.36 0.80
CA GLY A 59 -8.85 -11.60 1.41
C GLY A 59 -9.95 -12.56 1.91
N ARG A 60 -11.14 -12.06 2.26
CA ARG A 60 -12.24 -12.87 2.81
C ARG A 60 -13.09 -13.61 1.77
N VAL A 61 -13.01 -13.25 0.49
CA VAL A 61 -13.83 -13.90 -0.57
C VAL A 61 -13.20 -15.21 -1.06
N ARG A 62 -11.98 -15.56 -0.63
CA ARG A 62 -11.24 -16.75 -1.10
C ARG A 62 -11.40 -18.01 -0.24
N LEU A 63 -12.41 -18.07 0.65
CA LEU A 63 -12.64 -19.20 1.57
C LEU A 63 -13.96 -19.96 1.37
N HIS A 64 -14.74 -19.64 0.32
CA HIS A 64 -16.03 -20.31 0.04
C HIS A 64 -16.06 -21.11 -1.27
N LEU A 65 -15.00 -21.88 -1.57
CA LEU A 65 -15.10 -22.91 -2.61
C LEU A 65 -14.13 -24.07 -2.36
N ARG A 66 -14.46 -24.95 -1.40
CA ARG A 66 -14.10 -26.38 -1.39
C ARG A 66 -15.07 -27.13 -0.47
N VAL A 67 -16.13 -27.68 -1.04
CA VAL A 67 -16.67 -29.01 -0.67
C VAL A 67 -17.11 -29.67 -1.97
#